data_AF-A0A0H2R6Y1-F1
#
_entry.id   AF-A0A0H2R6Y1-F1
#
_cell.length_a   1.000
_cell.length_b   1.000
_cell.length_c   1.000
_cell.angle_alpha   90.00
_cell.angle_beta   90.00
_cell.angle_gamma   90.00
#
_symmetry.space_group_name_H-M   'P 1'
#
loop_
_entity.id
_entity.type
_entity.pdbx_description
1 polymer ?
#
loop_
_entity_poly.entity_id
_entity_poly.type
_entity_poly.pdbx_seq_one_letter_code
_entity_poly.pdbx_strand_id
1 'polypeptide(L)' 'ACVVLDKISQGRRAPRGFQLKVMLSTLAGRDCVLRAATGSGKTLAMMLAHLLFPEDVVVTISPLKIL' A
#
# COMPACT_ATOMS: atom_id res chain seq x y z
N ALA A 1 9.70 -3.63 -0.52
CA ALA A 1 8.76 -2.55 -0.88
C ALA A 1 9.48 -1.32 -1.42
N CYS A 2 10.13 -0.48 -0.60
CA CYS A 2 10.66 0.82 -1.06
C CYS A 2 11.75 0.69 -2.14
N VAL A 3 12.75 -0.17 -1.95
CA VAL A 3 13.80 -0.42 -2.97
C VAL A 3 13.23 -1.01 -4.26
N VAL A 4 12.22 -1.87 -4.13
CA VAL A 4 11.53 -2.48 -5.29
C VAL A 4 10.78 -1.40 -6.08
N LEU A 5 10.03 -0.54 -5.38
CA LEU A 5 9.32 0.60 -5.98
C LEU A 5 10.28 1.62 -6.59
N ASP A 6 11.41 1.87 -5.94
CA ASP A 6 12.45 2.76 -6.44
C ASP A 6 13.05 2.22 -7.75
N LYS A 7 13.42 0.94 -7.78
CA LYS A 7 13.89 0.26 -9.01
C LYS A 7 12.86 0.31 -10.13
N ILE A 8 11.60 -0.02 -9.86
CA ILE A 8 10.52 -0.02 -10.87
C ILE A 8 10.23 1.40 -11.36
N SER A 9 10.28 2.38 -10.46
CA SER A 9 10.04 3.78 -10.82
C SER A 9 11.26 4.49 -11.39
N GLN A 10 12.42 3.82 -11.47
CA GLN A 10 13.70 4.41 -11.84
C GLN A 10 14.02 5.66 -11.01
N GLY A 11 13.77 5.61 -9.71
CA GLY A 11 13.97 6.72 -8.77
C GLY A 11 13.00 7.90 -8.93
N ARG A 12 12.00 7.80 -9.80
CA ARG A 12 11.06 8.92 -10.07
C ARG A 12 9.93 9.00 -9.04
N ARG A 13 9.70 7.95 -8.26
CA ARG A 13 8.57 7.89 -7.32
C ARG A 13 9.00 7.27 -6.01
N ALA A 14 8.70 7.98 -4.92
CA ALA A 14 8.80 7.47 -3.57
C ALA A 14 7.40 7.31 -2.95
N PRO A 15 7.20 6.31 -2.06
CA PRO A 15 5.98 6.24 -1.25
C PRO A 15 5.80 7.51 -0.41
N ARG A 16 4.56 7.97 -0.33
CA ARG A 16 4.18 9.08 0.56
C ARG A 16 4.21 8.63 2.01
N GLY A 17 4.45 9.57 2.94
CA GLY A 17 4.59 9.26 4.37
C GLY A 17 3.41 8.47 4.97
N PHE A 18 2.17 8.76 4.57
CA PHE A 18 1.02 7.99 5.05
C PHE A 18 0.99 6.55 4.50
N GLN A 19 1.49 6.31 3.28
CA GLN A 19 1.57 4.98 2.68
C GLN A 19 2.58 4.12 3.45
N LEU A 20 3.71 4.72 3.85
CA LEU A 20 4.71 4.08 4.71
C LEU A 20 4.16 3.79 6.11
N LYS A 21 3.40 4.72 6.71
CA LYS A 21 2.77 4.50 8.03
C LYS A 21 1.79 3.31 7.99
N VAL A 22 0.97 3.22 6.95
CA VAL A 22 0.07 2.07 6.75
C VAL A 22 0.87 0.79 6.62
N MET A 23 1.87 0.76 5.73
CA MET A 23 2.74 -0.41 5.55
C MET A 23 3.34 -0.87 6.87
N LEU A 24 3.95 0.03 7.66
CA LEU A 24 4.58 -0.32 8.93
C LEU A 24 3.57 -0.83 9.98
N SER A 25 2.35 -0.31 9.99
CA SER A 25 1.29 -0.85 10.85
C SER A 25 0.83 -2.24 10.43
N THR A 26 0.63 -2.46 9.12
CA THR A 26 0.29 -3.78 8.57
C THR A 26 1.38 -4.81 8.85
N LEU A 27 2.66 -4.45 8.64
CA LEU A 27 3.81 -5.32 8.93
C LEU A 27 3.93 -5.68 10.42
N ALA A 28 3.46 -4.81 11.30
CA ALA A 28 3.44 -5.05 12.73
C ALA A 28 2.18 -5.81 13.20
N GLY A 29 1.35 -6.34 12.28
CA GLY A 29 0.14 -7.07 12.59
C GLY A 29 -0.96 -6.22 13.23
N ARG A 30 -0.96 -4.90 13.00
CA ARG A 30 -1.96 -3.98 13.54
C ARG A 30 -3.01 -3.61 12.50
N ASP A 31 -4.27 -3.60 12.93
CA ASP A 31 -5.37 -3.03 12.15
C ASP A 31 -5.18 -1.51 11.98
N CYS A 32 -5.57 -1.00 10.82
CA CYS A 32 -5.44 0.43 10.53
C CYS A 32 -6.63 0.96 9.72
N VAL A 33 -7.03 2.19 10.05
CA VAL A 33 -8.05 2.94 9.30
C VAL A 33 -7.38 4.15 8.64
N LEU A 34 -7.30 4.13 7.31
CA LEU A 34 -6.73 5.24 6.54
C LEU A 34 -7.84 6.17 6.02
N ARG A 35 -7.77 7.45 6.39
CA ARG A 35 -8.60 8.51 5.81
C ARG A 35 -7.78 9.36 4.83
N ALA A 36 -8.11 9.30 3.54
CA ALA A 36 -7.47 10.12 2.52
C ALA A 36 -8.39 10.33 1.29
N ALA A 37 -8.22 11.46 0.60
CA ALA A 37 -9.02 11.83 -0.59
C ALA A 37 -8.86 10.83 -1.76
N THR A 38 -9.77 10.84 -2.74
CA THR A 38 -9.57 10.13 -4.01
C THR A 38 -8.31 10.65 -4.73
N GLY A 39 -7.65 9.82 -5.56
CA GLY A 39 -6.37 10.17 -6.19
C GLY A 39 -5.15 10.27 -5.24
N SER A 40 -5.37 10.26 -3.92
CA SER A 40 -4.27 10.32 -2.94
C SER A 40 -3.40 9.07 -2.89
N GLY A 41 -3.70 8.00 -3.65
CA GLY A 41 -2.86 6.80 -3.68
C GLY A 41 -3.10 5.83 -2.52
N LYS A 42 -4.34 5.75 -2.03
CA LYS A 42 -4.77 4.75 -1.02
C LYS A 42 -4.53 3.30 -1.47
N THR A 43 -4.78 3.00 -2.75
CA THR A 43 -4.56 1.67 -3.32
C THR A 43 -3.11 1.22 -3.14
N LEU A 44 -2.16 2.11 -3.43
CA LEU A 44 -0.74 1.82 -3.22
C LEU A 44 -0.41 1.64 -1.72
N ALA A 45 -1.08 2.37 -0.82
CA ALA A 45 -0.92 2.18 0.62
C ALA A 45 -1.34 0.76 1.07
N MET A 46 -2.45 0.24 0.52
CA MET A 46 -2.96 -1.11 0.81
C MET A 46 -2.03 -2.20 0.27
N MET A 47 -1.44 -2.00 -0.92
CA MET A 47 -0.60 -3.02 -1.56
C MET A 47 0.86 -3.02 -1.08
N LEU A 48 1.35 -1.91 -0.50
CA LEU A 48 2.78 -1.73 -0.24
C LEU A 48 3.40 -2.83 0.65
N ALA A 49 2.66 -3.28 1.66
CA ALA A 49 3.12 -4.33 2.58
C ALA A 49 3.23 -5.69 1.88
N HIS A 50 2.26 -6.03 1.03
CA HIS A 50 2.24 -7.31 0.32
C HIS A 50 3.30 -7.42 -0.77
N LEU A 51 3.81 -6.30 -1.29
CA LEU A 51 4.99 -6.31 -2.17
C LEU A 51 6.27 -6.84 -1.49
N LEU A 52 6.29 -7.02 -0.15
CA LEU A 52 7.37 -7.68 0.57
C LEU A 52 7.15 -9.19 0.73
N PHE A 53 5.91 -9.65 0.64
CA PHE A 53 5.49 -11.03 0.88
C PHE A 53 4.56 -11.48 -0.26
N PRO A 54 5.12 -11.76 -1.45
CA PRO A 54 4.34 -12.09 -2.64
C PRO A 54 3.54 -13.40 -2.52
N GLU A 55 3.89 -14.25 -1.56
CA GLU A 55 3.20 -15.52 -1.28
C GLU A 55 1.96 -15.35 -0.37
N ASP A 56 1.76 -14.16 0.21
CA ASP A 56 0.61 -13.91 1.08
C ASP A 56 -0.69 -13.79 0.29
N VAL A 57 -1.77 -14.34 0.84
CA VAL A 57 -3.12 -14.19 0.29
C VAL A 57 -3.75 -12.91 0.80
N VAL A 58 -4.22 -12.08 -0.12
CA VAL A 58 -4.81 -10.77 0.16
C VAL A 58 -6.25 -10.72 -0.33
N VAL A 59 -7.18 -10.41 0.57
CA VAL A 59 -8.59 -10.22 0.22
C VAL A 59 -8.93 -8.73 0.22
N THR A 60 -9.26 -8.20 -0.95
CA THR A 60 -9.76 -6.82 -1.08
C THR A 60 -11.28 -6.85 -1.21
N ILE A 61 -11.98 -6.18 -0.30
CA ILE A 61 -13.43 -6.05 -0.32
C ILE A 61 -13.79 -4.64 -0.80
N SER A 62 -14.61 -4.57 -1.85
CA SER A 62 -15.16 -3.33 -2.38
C SER A 62 -16.67 -3.35 -2.27
N PRO A 63 -17.31 -2.24 -1.83
CA PRO A 63 -18.77 -2.12 -1.88
C PRO A 63 -19.32 -1.98 -3.30
N LEU A 64 -18.47 -1.63 -4.28
CA LEU A 64 -18.84 -1.43 -5.68
C LEU A 64 -18.21 -2.51 -6.56
N LYS A 65 -19.00 -3.03 -7.51
CA LYS A 65 -18.54 -4.01 -8.52
C LYS A 65 -17.55 -3.39 -9.52
N ILE A 66 -17.70 -2.10 -9.81
CA ILE A 66 -16.80 -1.32 -10.65
C ILE A 66 -16.31 -0.16 -9.79
N LEU A 67 -15.01 -0.15 -9.51
CA LEU A 67 -14.29 0.85 -8.73
C LEU A 67 -13.60 1.86 -9.65
#